data_AF-A0AA37N370-F1
#
_entry.id   AF-A0AA37N370-F1
#
_cell.length_a   1.000
_cell.length_b   1.000
_cell.length_c   1.000
_cell.angle_alpha   90.00
_cell.angle_beta   90.00
_cell.angle_gamma   90.00
#
_symmetry.space_group_name_H-M   'P 1'
#
loop_
_entity.id
_entity.type
_entity.pdbx_description
1 polymer ?
#
loop_
_entity_poly.entity_id
_entity_poly.type
_entity_poly.pdbx_seq_one_letter_code
_entity_poly.pdbx_strand_id
1 'polypeptide(L)'
;MKTIQLTFLFEDTGFCKDVFQSVNQPYYYCNRDTVDGTWYTSTPDDYQNDCRIRKDVIIEIISDGQVIALDGNGDFEGKKPFIPFCTFRERLAQEFLDKHPGLHGYEDMKQKLLFLPGGEPYSSPSSCPDNWIFALDFGNETEQVLESADWMGREYHILAVQYTHKPTGFVFTNYRFRAAVLQPNASSHDLLLYNWQEDR
;
A
#
# COMPACT_ATOMS: atom_id res chain seq x y z
N MET A 1 33.33 0.67 5.10
CA MET A 1 31.99 1.28 5.22
C MET A 1 31.41 0.89 6.55
N LYS A 2 30.59 1.75 7.16
CA LYS A 2 29.84 1.37 8.38
C LYS A 2 28.53 0.75 7.95
N THR A 3 28.07 -0.25 8.67
CA THR A 3 26.78 -0.90 8.40
C THR A 3 25.86 -0.71 9.59
N ILE A 4 24.60 -0.36 9.31
CA ILE A 4 23.54 -0.37 10.30
C ILE A 4 22.40 -1.27 9.82
N GLN A 5 21.77 -1.96 10.75
CA GLN A 5 20.68 -2.89 10.49
C GLN A 5 19.38 -2.30 11.00
N LEU A 6 18.40 -2.19 10.12
CA LEU A 6 17.10 -1.60 10.39
C LEU A 6 15.96 -2.53 9.99
N THR A 7 14.81 -2.39 10.62
CA THR A 7 13.55 -3.01 10.22
C THR A 7 12.57 -1.94 9.77
N PHE A 8 11.85 -2.20 8.68
CA PHE A 8 10.78 -1.32 8.20
C PHE A 8 9.61 -1.31 9.19
N LEU A 9 9.15 -0.13 9.60
CA LEU A 9 8.00 0.02 10.47
C LEU A 9 6.72 0.31 9.69
N PHE A 10 6.72 1.41 8.94
CA PHE A 10 5.59 1.82 8.12
C PHE A 10 6.02 2.86 7.07
N GLU A 11 5.17 3.03 6.07
CA GLU A 11 5.26 4.10 5.08
C GLU A 11 4.32 5.23 5.50
N ASP A 12 4.86 6.45 5.58
CA ASP A 12 4.12 7.68 5.81
C ASP A 12 3.90 8.39 4.47
N THR A 13 2.79 8.05 3.81
CA THR A 13 2.44 8.62 2.51
C THR A 13 2.15 10.12 2.59
N GLY A 14 1.80 10.66 3.76
CA GLY A 14 1.52 12.09 3.95
C GLY A 14 2.78 12.95 3.90
N PHE A 15 3.91 12.39 4.34
CA PHE A 15 5.22 13.04 4.35
C PHE A 15 6.22 12.43 3.36
N CYS A 16 5.75 11.55 2.46
CA CYS A 16 6.55 10.86 1.45
C CYS A 16 7.80 10.19 2.03
N LYS A 17 7.69 9.53 3.19
CA LYS A 17 8.83 8.88 3.86
C LYS A 17 8.53 7.47 4.33
N ASP A 18 9.51 6.59 4.23
CA ASP A 18 9.53 5.28 4.88
C ASP A 18 10.21 5.42 6.25
N VAL A 19 9.61 4.87 7.31
CA VAL A 19 10.14 4.92 8.67
C VAL A 19 10.74 3.56 9.07
N PHE A 20 11.95 3.59 9.61
CA PHE A 20 12.70 2.40 10.01
C PHE A 20 13.22 2.52 11.45
N GLN A 21 13.37 1.38 12.11
CA GLN A 21 13.94 1.27 13.46
C GLN A 21 15.17 0.36 13.45
N SER A 22 16.19 0.68 14.26
CA SER A 22 17.34 -0.21 14.43
C SER A 22 16.96 -1.56 15.04
N VAL A 23 17.60 -2.64 14.58
CA VAL A 23 17.32 -4.00 15.10
C VAL A 23 17.84 -4.21 16.53
N ASN A 24 18.86 -3.46 16.94
CA ASN A 24 19.51 -3.58 18.24
C ASN A 24 19.22 -2.37 19.13
N GLN A 25 19.20 -2.62 20.45
CA GLN A 25 19.06 -1.58 21.47
C GLN A 25 20.39 -0.84 21.74
N PRO A 26 20.35 0.45 22.15
CA PRO A 26 19.15 1.29 22.23
C PRO A 26 18.60 1.60 20.85
N TYR A 27 17.27 1.58 20.72
CA TYR A 27 16.63 1.80 19.43
C TYR A 27 16.80 3.24 18.96
N TYR A 28 17.09 3.39 17.67
CA TYR A 28 17.06 4.65 16.96
C TYR A 28 16.31 4.50 15.64
N TYR A 29 15.89 5.63 15.09
CA TYR A 29 15.03 5.65 13.90
C TYR A 29 15.74 6.32 12.73
N CYS A 30 15.42 5.87 11.54
CA CYS A 30 15.87 6.46 10.29
C CYS A 30 14.70 6.56 9.34
N ASN A 31 14.71 7.60 8.52
CA ASN A 31 13.73 7.77 7.46
C ASN A 31 14.42 7.65 6.11
N ARG A 32 13.67 7.17 5.12
CA ARG A 32 14.05 7.21 3.71
C ARG A 32 12.99 7.99 2.94
N ASP A 33 13.42 8.99 2.19
CA ASP A 33 12.52 9.70 1.28
C ASP A 33 12.02 8.74 0.19
N THR A 34 10.71 8.63 0.02
CA THR A 34 10.11 7.72 -0.96
C THR A 34 10.27 8.20 -2.41
N VAL A 35 10.55 9.49 -2.62
CA VAL A 35 10.70 10.11 -3.93
C VAL A 35 12.15 9.98 -4.43
N ASP A 36 13.12 10.40 -3.62
CA ASP A 36 14.52 10.46 -4.05
C ASP A 36 15.43 9.40 -3.40
N GLY A 37 14.92 8.65 -2.41
CA GLY A 37 15.65 7.59 -1.72
C GLY A 37 16.68 8.09 -0.70
N THR A 38 16.68 9.37 -0.35
CA THR A 38 17.63 9.93 0.62
C THR A 38 17.34 9.47 2.03
N TRP A 39 18.38 9.01 2.73
CA TRP A 39 18.33 8.55 4.10
C TRP A 39 18.67 9.65 5.11
N TYR A 40 17.88 9.71 6.18
CA TYR A 40 18.02 10.63 7.31
C TYR A 40 17.97 9.86 8.63
N THR A 41 18.68 10.33 9.65
CA THR A 41 18.35 9.97 11.04
C THR A 41 17.03 10.61 11.44
N SER A 42 16.39 10.11 12.51
CA SER A 42 15.08 10.59 12.89
C SER A 42 14.84 10.68 14.41
N THR A 43 14.05 11.68 14.81
CA THR A 43 13.56 11.86 16.18
C THR A 43 12.59 10.73 16.57
N PRO A 44 12.75 10.12 17.76
CA PRO A 44 11.89 9.01 18.19
C PRO A 44 10.39 9.34 18.34
N ASP A 45 10.05 10.58 18.72
CA ASP A 45 8.69 10.91 19.16
C ASP A 45 7.72 11.17 17.99
N ASP A 46 8.21 11.77 16.91
CA ASP A 46 7.40 12.21 15.76
C ASP A 46 8.01 11.86 14.40
N TYR A 47 9.10 11.09 14.41
CA TYR A 47 9.80 10.61 13.23
C TYR A 47 10.17 11.73 12.26
N GLN A 48 10.51 12.93 12.74
CA GLN A 48 11.00 14.00 11.88
C GLN A 48 12.38 13.65 11.34
N ASN A 49 12.69 14.16 10.14
CA ASN A 49 14.04 14.05 9.59
C ASN A 49 14.98 14.94 10.40
N ASP A 50 16.06 14.35 10.89
CA ASP A 50 17.17 15.07 11.51
C ASP A 50 18.27 15.29 10.46
N CYS A 51 19.39 14.57 10.60
CA CYS A 51 20.56 14.73 9.78
C CYS A 51 20.56 13.73 8.62
N ARG A 52 20.98 14.19 7.44
CA ARG A 52 21.24 13.30 6.31
C ARG A 52 22.33 12.29 6.68
N ILE A 53 22.05 11.01 6.47
CA ILE A 53 23.01 9.93 6.74
C ILE A 53 24.21 10.06 5.79
N ARG A 54 25.42 9.84 6.30
CA ARG A 54 26.65 9.97 5.52
C ARG A 54 26.74 8.89 4.44
N LYS A 55 27.42 9.19 3.32
CA LYS A 55 27.57 8.29 2.17
C LYS A 55 28.41 7.03 2.46
N ASP A 56 29.15 7.00 3.57
CA ASP A 56 29.97 5.85 3.97
C ASP A 56 29.22 4.82 4.83
N VAL A 57 27.90 5.00 4.99
CA VAL A 57 27.00 4.12 5.73
C VAL A 57 26.15 3.28 4.77
N ILE A 58 26.19 1.96 4.96
CA ILE A 58 25.30 0.99 4.35
C ILE A 58 24.13 0.73 5.31
N ILE A 59 22.92 0.74 4.78
CA ILE A 59 21.69 0.39 5.45
C ILE A 59 21.28 -1.02 5.03
N GLU A 60 21.31 -1.96 5.97
CA GLU A 60 20.75 -3.29 5.79
C GLU A 60 19.32 -3.31 6.32
N ILE A 61 18.35 -3.50 5.43
CA ILE A 61 16.94 -3.63 5.85
C ILE A 61 16.64 -5.11 6.07
N ILE A 62 16.22 -5.44 7.29
CA ILE A 62 15.93 -6.78 7.77
C ILE A 62 14.41 -6.99 7.81
N SER A 63 13.95 -8.11 7.27
CA SER A 63 12.57 -8.59 7.41
C SER A 63 12.60 -10.10 7.56
N ASP A 64 11.83 -10.64 8.51
CA ASP A 64 11.75 -12.09 8.80
C ASP A 64 13.14 -12.77 8.94
N GLY A 65 14.10 -12.05 9.54
CA GLY A 65 15.48 -12.52 9.78
C GLY A 65 16.40 -12.49 8.56
N GLN A 66 15.94 -11.95 7.43
CA GLN A 66 16.70 -11.87 6.18
C GLN A 66 16.94 -10.43 5.75
N VAL A 67 18.06 -10.19 5.06
CA VAL A 67 18.34 -8.89 4.43
C VAL A 67 17.52 -8.79 3.14
N ILE A 68 16.55 -7.88 3.11
CA ILE A 68 15.68 -7.66 1.94
C ILE A 68 16.19 -6.54 1.02
N ALA A 69 16.95 -5.59 1.58
CA ALA A 69 17.61 -4.51 0.85
C ALA A 69 18.96 -4.11 1.47
N LEU A 70 19.83 -3.60 0.59
CA LEU A 70 21.12 -3.01 0.90
C LEU A 70 21.14 -1.60 0.29
N ASP A 71 20.89 -0.59 1.11
CA ASP A 71 20.69 0.80 0.65
C ASP A 71 21.64 1.78 1.35
N GLY A 72 21.50 3.06 1.07
CA GLY A 72 22.26 4.14 1.69
C GLY A 72 22.49 5.30 0.73
N ASN A 73 22.98 6.42 1.26
CA ASN A 73 23.19 7.64 0.46
C ASN A 73 24.42 7.57 -0.47
N GLY A 74 25.30 6.59 -0.29
CA GLY A 74 26.46 6.36 -1.15
C GLY A 74 26.24 5.21 -2.14
N ASP A 75 27.10 5.13 -3.15
CA ASP A 75 27.16 4.00 -4.07
C ASP A 75 28.20 2.98 -3.57
N PHE A 76 27.86 1.71 -3.69
CA PHE A 76 28.71 0.59 -3.27
C PHE A 76 28.32 -0.69 -4.03
N GLU A 77 29.26 -1.63 -4.10
CA GLU A 77 29.02 -2.93 -4.75
C GLU A 77 27.92 -3.71 -4.02
N GLY A 78 26.97 -4.27 -4.78
CA GLY A 78 25.85 -5.02 -4.23
C GLY A 78 24.70 -4.17 -3.68
N LYS A 79 24.72 -2.84 -3.88
CA LYS A 79 23.59 -1.97 -3.51
C LYS A 79 22.30 -2.44 -4.19
N LYS A 80 21.29 -2.69 -3.36
CA LYS A 80 19.93 -3.07 -3.72
C LYS A 80 18.97 -2.17 -2.93
N PRO A 81 18.58 -1.01 -3.48
CA PRO A 81 17.77 -0.03 -2.77
C PRO A 81 16.44 -0.60 -2.29
N PHE A 82 15.93 -0.05 -1.19
CA PHE A 82 14.58 -0.34 -0.74
C PHE A 82 13.56 0.20 -1.75
N ILE A 83 12.52 -0.59 -2.05
CA ILE A 83 11.42 -0.18 -2.92
C ILE A 83 10.26 0.23 -2.02
N PRO A 84 9.83 1.50 -2.02
CA PRO A 84 8.67 1.95 -1.25
C PRO A 84 7.42 1.13 -1.55
N PHE A 85 6.58 0.96 -0.54
CA PHE A 85 5.37 0.15 -0.67
C PHE A 85 4.37 0.80 -1.64
N CYS A 86 4.28 2.13 -1.67
CA CYS A 86 3.48 2.88 -2.63
C CYS A 86 3.90 2.62 -4.07
N THR A 87 5.21 2.64 -4.35
CA THR A 87 5.78 2.35 -5.67
C THR A 87 5.46 0.92 -6.09
N PHE A 88 5.55 -0.04 -5.17
CA PHE A 88 5.14 -1.42 -5.44
C PHE A 88 3.66 -1.52 -5.79
N ARG A 89 2.77 -0.91 -4.98
CA ARG A 89 1.33 -0.92 -5.22
C ARG A 89 0.98 -0.30 -6.58
N GLU A 90 1.56 0.84 -6.92
CA GLU A 90 1.31 1.53 -8.20
C GLU A 90 1.73 0.67 -9.38
N ARG A 91 2.93 0.07 -9.33
CA ARG A 91 3.39 -0.85 -10.35
C ARG A 91 2.46 -2.07 -10.46
N LEU A 92 2.10 -2.66 -9.32
CA LEU A 92 1.22 -3.83 -9.27
C LEU A 92 -0.17 -3.52 -9.86
N ALA A 93 -0.74 -2.37 -9.53
CA ALA A 93 -2.01 -1.92 -10.09
C ALA A 93 -1.92 -1.73 -11.61
N GLN A 94 -0.85 -1.10 -12.12
CA GLN A 94 -0.66 -0.93 -13.56
C GLN A 94 -0.50 -2.28 -14.29
N GLU A 95 0.35 -3.17 -13.77
CA GLU A 95 0.56 -4.51 -14.34
C GLU A 95 -0.74 -5.34 -14.34
N PHE A 96 -1.55 -5.20 -13.30
CA PHE A 96 -2.83 -5.89 -13.21
C PHE A 96 -3.85 -5.31 -14.21
N LEU A 97 -3.92 -3.99 -14.34
CA LEU A 97 -4.78 -3.31 -15.33
C LEU A 97 -4.41 -3.68 -16.77
N ASP A 98 -3.13 -3.78 -17.09
CA ASP A 98 -2.66 -4.15 -18.43
C ASP A 98 -3.09 -5.58 -18.82
N LYS A 99 -3.15 -6.50 -17.85
CA LYS A 99 -3.61 -7.89 -18.06
C LYS A 99 -5.14 -8.00 -18.11
N HIS A 100 -5.83 -7.13 -17.38
CA HIS A 100 -7.28 -7.15 -17.21
C HIS A 100 -7.86 -5.81 -17.71
N PRO A 101 -7.87 -5.56 -19.03
CA PRO A 101 -8.40 -4.32 -19.56
C PRO A 101 -9.91 -4.20 -19.27
N GLY A 102 -10.36 -2.98 -18.96
CA GLY A 102 -11.77 -2.70 -18.66
C GLY A 102 -12.11 -2.61 -17.18
N LEU A 103 -11.11 -2.71 -16.29
CA LEU A 103 -11.28 -2.31 -14.89
C LEU A 103 -11.45 -0.79 -14.76
N HIS A 104 -12.13 -0.40 -13.69
CA HIS A 104 -12.47 0.98 -13.38
C HIS A 104 -11.60 1.52 -12.25
N GLY A 105 -11.31 2.82 -12.30
CA GLY A 105 -10.58 3.49 -11.22
C GLY A 105 -11.46 3.80 -10.02
N TYR A 106 -10.83 4.28 -8.95
CA TYR A 106 -11.52 4.71 -7.73
C TYR A 106 -12.58 5.79 -7.99
N GLU A 107 -12.29 6.79 -8.82
CA GLU A 107 -13.25 7.86 -9.10
C GLU A 107 -14.45 7.34 -9.90
N ASP A 108 -14.24 6.44 -10.86
CA ASP A 108 -15.33 5.81 -11.61
C ASP A 108 -16.27 5.02 -10.69
N MET A 109 -15.69 4.27 -9.72
CA MET A 109 -16.45 3.55 -8.72
C MET A 109 -17.26 4.50 -7.82
N LYS A 110 -16.66 5.60 -7.36
CA LYS A 110 -17.36 6.63 -6.57
C LYS A 110 -18.54 7.21 -7.34
N GLN A 111 -18.32 7.62 -8.58
CA GLN A 111 -19.37 8.14 -9.44
C GLN A 111 -20.47 7.09 -9.62
N LYS A 112 -20.12 5.84 -9.96
CA LYS A 112 -21.09 4.75 -10.13
C LYS A 112 -22.03 4.61 -8.94
N LEU A 113 -21.49 4.60 -7.71
CA LEU A 113 -22.29 4.47 -6.48
C LEU A 113 -23.15 5.70 -6.19
N LEU A 114 -22.66 6.91 -6.48
CA LEU A 114 -23.42 8.15 -6.31
C LEU A 114 -24.58 8.28 -7.30
N PHE A 115 -24.47 7.69 -8.49
CA PHE A 115 -25.54 7.65 -9.50
C PHE A 115 -26.64 6.61 -9.20
N LEU A 116 -26.43 5.71 -8.24
CA LEU A 116 -27.47 4.77 -7.84
C LEU A 116 -28.60 5.48 -7.09
N PRO A 117 -29.84 4.94 -7.13
CA PRO A 117 -30.97 5.50 -6.40
C PRO A 117 -30.65 5.74 -4.92
N GLY A 118 -30.85 6.96 -4.43
CA GLY A 118 -30.53 7.37 -3.07
C GLY A 118 -29.15 8.02 -2.90
N GLY A 119 -28.30 8.02 -3.93
CA GLY A 119 -27.00 8.68 -3.94
C GLY A 119 -27.06 10.19 -4.24
N GLU A 120 -28.19 10.71 -4.73
CA GLU A 120 -28.36 12.11 -5.11
C GLU A 120 -28.06 13.10 -3.97
N PRO A 121 -28.50 12.87 -2.70
CA PRO A 121 -28.17 13.75 -1.58
C PRO A 121 -26.67 13.82 -1.27
N TYR A 122 -25.91 12.81 -1.69
CA TYR A 122 -24.48 12.64 -1.44
C TYR A 122 -23.62 13.10 -2.62
N SER A 123 -24.23 13.50 -3.72
CA SER A 123 -23.51 14.01 -4.90
C SER A 123 -23.03 15.46 -4.74
N SER A 124 -23.46 16.16 -3.68
CA SER A 124 -23.02 17.52 -3.38
C SER A 124 -21.64 17.53 -2.70
N PRO A 125 -20.73 18.46 -3.07
CA PRO A 125 -19.45 18.66 -2.39
C PRO A 125 -19.57 19.02 -0.89
N SER A 126 -20.73 19.53 -0.46
CA SER A 126 -21.02 19.87 0.94
C SER A 126 -21.54 18.70 1.77
N SER A 127 -21.75 17.54 1.14
CA SER A 127 -22.20 16.32 1.81
C SER A 127 -21.02 15.50 2.35
N CYS A 128 -21.32 14.41 3.07
CA CYS A 128 -20.32 13.41 3.47
C CYS A 128 -20.49 12.15 2.60
N PRO A 129 -20.03 12.16 1.33
CA PRO A 129 -20.30 11.09 0.38
C PRO A 129 -19.73 9.75 0.82
N ASP A 130 -18.60 9.76 1.52
CA ASP A 130 -17.90 8.54 1.94
C ASP A 130 -18.78 7.67 2.86
N ASN A 131 -19.63 8.26 3.72
CA ASN A 131 -20.54 7.48 4.57
C ASN A 131 -21.58 6.69 3.76
N TRP A 132 -21.97 7.20 2.60
CA TRP A 132 -22.89 6.52 1.69
C TRP A 132 -22.15 5.51 0.84
N ILE A 133 -21.10 5.94 0.12
CA ILE A 133 -20.27 5.11 -0.76
C ILE A 133 -19.76 3.86 -0.04
N PHE A 134 -19.37 3.99 1.23
CA PHE A 134 -18.83 2.89 2.04
C PHE A 134 -19.86 2.22 2.96
N ALA A 135 -21.16 2.38 2.70
CA ALA A 135 -22.23 1.63 3.35
C ALA A 135 -22.29 0.16 2.85
N LEU A 136 -21.18 -0.56 2.97
CA LEU A 136 -20.98 -1.90 2.41
C LEU A 136 -21.40 -3.01 3.38
N ASP A 137 -21.79 -4.15 2.82
CA ASP A 137 -22.06 -5.39 3.56
C ASP A 137 -20.80 -6.22 3.79
N PHE A 138 -20.01 -5.77 4.76
CA PHE A 138 -18.80 -6.47 5.20
C PHE A 138 -19.07 -7.87 5.78
N GLY A 139 -20.31 -8.22 6.13
CA GLY A 139 -20.64 -9.54 6.68
C GLY A 139 -20.73 -10.64 5.62
N ASN A 140 -20.91 -10.27 4.36
CA ASN A 140 -21.15 -11.18 3.24
C ASN A 140 -20.14 -10.98 2.10
N GLU A 141 -18.95 -10.46 2.41
CA GLU A 141 -17.88 -10.33 1.42
C GLU A 141 -17.40 -11.72 0.95
N THR A 142 -17.14 -11.86 -0.33
CA THR A 142 -16.49 -13.06 -0.88
C THR A 142 -15.13 -12.69 -1.41
N GLU A 143 -14.10 -13.42 -0.96
CA GLU A 143 -12.72 -13.25 -1.38
C GLU A 143 -12.29 -14.40 -2.30
N GLN A 144 -11.67 -14.06 -3.44
CA GLN A 144 -11.04 -15.01 -4.35
C GLN A 144 -9.59 -14.60 -4.63
N VAL A 145 -8.65 -15.53 -4.48
CA VAL A 145 -7.25 -15.34 -4.92
C VAL A 145 -7.17 -15.53 -6.44
N LEU A 146 -6.55 -14.56 -7.12
CA LEU A 146 -6.41 -14.55 -8.58
C LEU A 146 -4.98 -14.86 -9.04
N GLU A 147 -4.02 -14.12 -8.50
CA GLU A 147 -2.62 -14.13 -8.92
C GLU A 147 -1.71 -13.88 -7.71
N SER A 148 -0.39 -13.92 -7.92
CA SER A 148 0.60 -13.62 -6.89
C SER A 148 1.62 -12.60 -7.39
N ALA A 149 2.18 -11.83 -6.47
CA ALA A 149 3.18 -10.78 -6.72
C ALA A 149 4.27 -10.83 -5.65
N ASP A 150 5.49 -10.41 -5.99
CA ASP A 150 6.59 -10.29 -5.04
C ASP A 150 6.89 -8.83 -4.73
N TRP A 151 7.06 -8.54 -3.44
CA TRP A 151 7.66 -7.30 -2.97
C TRP A 151 8.76 -7.60 -1.96
N MET A 152 9.98 -7.24 -2.32
CA MET A 152 11.15 -7.36 -1.47
C MET A 152 11.42 -8.79 -0.98
N GLY A 153 11.09 -9.81 -1.81
CA GLY A 153 11.24 -11.22 -1.44
C GLY A 153 10.09 -11.77 -0.60
N ARG A 154 9.00 -11.02 -0.44
CA ARG A 154 7.76 -11.46 0.21
C ARG A 154 6.65 -11.58 -0.83
N GLU A 155 5.99 -12.73 -0.80
CA GLU A 155 4.86 -13.02 -1.67
C GLU A 155 3.56 -12.37 -1.17
N TYR A 156 2.79 -11.83 -2.11
CA TYR A 156 1.46 -11.26 -1.93
C TYR A 156 0.49 -11.93 -2.90
N HIS A 157 -0.72 -12.22 -2.44
CA HIS A 157 -1.84 -12.62 -3.29
C HIS A 157 -2.62 -11.40 -3.75
N ILE A 158 -2.98 -11.37 -5.03
CA ILE A 158 -3.98 -10.45 -5.58
C ILE A 158 -5.35 -11.08 -5.41
N LEU A 159 -6.30 -10.32 -4.89
CA LEU A 159 -7.61 -10.75 -4.44
C LEU A 159 -8.70 -10.03 -5.23
N ALA A 160 -9.73 -10.73 -5.68
CA ALA A 160 -11.03 -10.16 -6.00
C ALA A 160 -11.92 -10.24 -4.76
N VAL A 161 -12.32 -9.10 -4.21
CA VAL A 161 -13.24 -9.02 -3.07
C VAL A 161 -14.54 -8.40 -3.51
N GLN A 162 -15.62 -9.18 -3.46
CA GLN A 162 -16.95 -8.71 -3.85
C GLN A 162 -17.63 -8.01 -2.67
N TYR A 163 -18.14 -6.81 -2.93
CA TYR A 163 -18.90 -6.00 -1.99
C TYR A 163 -20.32 -5.76 -2.49
N THR A 164 -21.26 -5.77 -1.55
CA THR A 164 -22.64 -5.34 -1.77
C THR A 164 -22.85 -4.00 -1.08
N HIS A 165 -23.26 -2.98 -1.84
CA HIS A 165 -23.65 -1.69 -1.30
C HIS A 165 -25.04 -1.81 -0.65
N LYS A 166 -25.11 -1.77 0.69
CA LYS A 166 -26.34 -2.09 1.46
C LYS A 166 -27.56 -1.28 1.02
N PRO A 167 -27.46 0.04 0.78
CA PRO A 167 -28.65 0.82 0.44
C PRO A 167 -29.30 0.43 -0.89
N THR A 168 -28.52 -0.10 -1.84
CA THR A 168 -28.98 -0.31 -3.23
C THR A 168 -28.97 -1.77 -3.64
N GLY A 169 -28.28 -2.65 -2.90
CA GLY A 169 -28.02 -4.03 -3.29
C GLY A 169 -27.03 -4.16 -4.45
N PHE A 170 -26.42 -3.06 -4.90
CA PHE A 170 -25.47 -3.07 -6.02
C PHE A 170 -24.19 -3.83 -5.63
N VAL A 171 -23.76 -4.70 -6.53
CA VAL A 171 -22.60 -5.57 -6.31
C VAL A 171 -21.45 -5.12 -7.20
N PHE A 172 -20.28 -4.95 -6.60
CA PHE A 172 -19.05 -4.65 -7.32
C PHE A 172 -17.88 -5.42 -6.70
N THR A 173 -16.81 -5.57 -7.47
CA THR A 173 -15.57 -6.20 -7.04
C THR A 173 -14.52 -5.12 -6.82
N ASN A 174 -13.85 -5.16 -5.67
CA ASN A 174 -12.65 -4.39 -5.37
C ASN A 174 -11.45 -5.34 -5.48
N TYR A 175 -10.45 -4.96 -6.26
CA TYR A 175 -9.19 -5.72 -6.34
C TYR A 175 -8.23 -5.25 -5.26
N ARG A 176 -7.81 -6.20 -4.43
CA ARG A 176 -6.97 -5.96 -3.25
C ARG A 176 -5.74 -6.85 -3.32
N PHE A 177 -4.79 -6.66 -2.42
CA PHE A 177 -3.67 -7.58 -2.26
C PHE A 177 -3.31 -7.76 -0.78
N ARG A 178 -2.84 -8.97 -0.44
CA ARG A 178 -2.51 -9.37 0.93
C ARG A 178 -1.26 -10.21 0.94
N ALA A 179 -0.41 -10.06 1.96
CA ALA A 179 0.73 -10.96 2.13
C ALA A 179 0.25 -12.43 2.18
N ALA A 180 0.89 -13.31 1.41
CA ALA A 180 0.45 -14.70 1.23
C ALA A 180 0.45 -15.51 2.54
N VAL A 181 1.28 -15.10 3.51
CA VAL A 181 1.36 -15.69 4.85
C VAL A 181 0.12 -15.43 5.72
N LEU A 182 -0.72 -14.45 5.35
CA LEU A 182 -1.91 -14.11 6.11
C LEU A 182 -3.13 -14.94 5.66
N GLN A 183 -3.92 -15.36 6.63
CA GLN A 183 -5.16 -16.11 6.42
C GLN A 183 -6.21 -15.32 5.60
N PRO A 184 -7.16 -16.01 4.93
CA PRO A 184 -8.31 -15.38 4.27
C PRO A 184 -9.03 -14.36 5.16
N ASN A 185 -9.53 -13.28 4.57
CA ASN A 185 -10.22 -12.16 5.24
C ASN A 185 -9.38 -11.41 6.29
N ALA A 186 -8.06 -11.66 6.38
CA ALA A 186 -7.16 -10.78 7.12
C ALA A 186 -6.93 -9.46 6.38
N SER A 187 -6.33 -8.49 7.07
CA SER A 187 -6.06 -7.15 6.52
C SER A 187 -5.36 -7.22 5.15
N SER A 188 -5.81 -6.39 4.23
CA SER A 188 -5.36 -6.32 2.84
C SER A 188 -5.38 -4.87 2.34
N HIS A 189 -4.61 -4.61 1.29
CA HIS A 189 -4.44 -3.29 0.70
C HIS A 189 -5.23 -3.16 -0.60
N ASP A 190 -5.81 -1.99 -0.86
CA ASP A 190 -6.58 -1.71 -2.08
C ASP A 190 -5.63 -1.44 -3.27
N LEU A 191 -5.92 -1.99 -4.45
CA LEU A 191 -5.24 -1.65 -5.72
C LEU A 191 -5.85 -0.42 -6.41
N LEU A 192 -6.97 0.09 -5.88
CA LEU A 192 -7.80 1.16 -6.42
C LEU A 192 -8.37 0.81 -7.79
N LEU A 193 -8.64 -0.48 -8.00
CA LEU A 193 -9.22 -1.04 -9.21
C LEU A 193 -10.51 -1.77 -8.88
N TYR A 194 -11.52 -1.57 -9.73
CA TYR A 194 -12.86 -2.05 -9.49
C TYR A 194 -13.48 -2.66 -10.75
N ASN A 195 -14.46 -3.54 -10.56
CA ASN A 195 -15.26 -4.11 -11.64
C ASN A 195 -16.72 -4.25 -11.19
N TRP A 196 -17.67 -4.07 -12.10
CA TRP A 196 -19.08 -4.35 -11.85
C TRP A 196 -19.76 -4.76 -13.15
N GLN A 197 -20.90 -5.42 -13.04
CA GLN A 197 -21.75 -5.67 -14.20
C GLN A 197 -22.70 -4.48 -14.38
N GLU A 198 -22.76 -3.96 -15.61
CA GLU A 198 -23.85 -3.08 -16.01
C GLU A 198 -25.08 -3.96 -16.26
N ASP A 199 -26.19 -3.68 -15.59
CA ASP A 199 -27.47 -4.30 -15.94
C ASP A 199 -27.79 -3.94 -17.39
N ARG A 200 -28.02 -4.96 -18.24
CA ARG A 200 -28.42 -4.80 -19.64
C ARG A 200 -29.85 -4.30 -19.77
#